data_AF-A0AAE3M0Z7-F1
#
_entry.id   AF-A0AAE3M0Z7-F1
#
_cell.length_a   1.000
_cell.length_b   1.000
_cell.length_c   1.000
_cell.angle_alpha   90.00
_cell.angle_beta   90.00
_cell.angle_gamma   90.00
#
_symmetry.space_group_name_H-M   'P 1'
#
loop_
_entity.id
_entity.type
_entity.pdbx_description
1 polymer ?
#
loop_
_entity_poly.entity_id
_entity_poly.type
_entity_poly.pdbx_seq_one_letter_code
_entity_poly.pdbx_strand_id
1 'polypeptide(L)'
;MLNVLIVYAVEEERVQVDMPNCNFHFCKTGVGKVAASIAVSRAIDIHHPDVVLNIGTAGSVEYPIGSVHLCCKFVDRDMEKLQNFGVPFYVDFTDDVKRSGLFNGWTFDSVCNSGDTFLTSADGTGDVFEMESFAVARICEAHQIPFVAIKCVTDIIGQNSIQHWEEKLAEAQAILQTFINENILSVPEKYIGRVATDIIKKLDLKPHPEGGWYKEVYRSEIKLLSTGLPSEFNDDRSAITSIYYMLSDNHVSKFHRIKSPEVWYFHKGMPLLIHIIAPNGEYRKVELSESVNGCLQYTVEPNSWFGAEIKGSSGFCLVSCAVSPGFEFEDFELADKEVLLQNYPAHKDIIHRLT
;
A
#
# COMPACT_ATOMS: atom_id res chain seq x y z
N MET A 1 -6.13 -4.41 1.60
CA MET A 1 -4.73 -4.02 1.85
C MET A 1 -3.92 -5.28 2.07
N LEU A 2 -2.62 -5.28 1.82
CA LEU A 2 -1.74 -6.35 2.26
C LEU A 2 -1.70 -6.32 3.79
N ASN A 3 -2.11 -7.38 4.46
CA ASN A 3 -2.01 -7.47 5.92
C ASN A 3 -0.59 -7.93 6.30
N VAL A 4 0.14 -7.08 7.00
CA VAL A 4 1.54 -7.32 7.38
C VAL A 4 1.61 -7.45 8.90
N LEU A 5 2.16 -8.55 9.40
CA LEU A 5 2.46 -8.71 10.82
C LEU A 5 3.93 -8.40 11.08
N ILE A 6 4.20 -7.37 11.89
CA ILE A 6 5.52 -6.99 12.36
C ILE A 6 5.76 -7.66 13.71
N VAL A 7 6.81 -8.49 13.78
CA VAL A 7 7.19 -9.28 14.95
C VAL A 7 8.51 -8.76 15.49
N TYR A 8 8.60 -8.49 16.79
CA TYR A 8 9.81 -7.98 17.45
C TYR A 8 9.89 -8.48 18.90
N ALA A 9 11.10 -8.62 19.46
CA ALA A 9 11.27 -9.27 20.75
C ALA A 9 11.03 -8.31 21.93
N VAL A 10 11.61 -7.11 21.87
CA VAL A 10 11.51 -6.08 22.92
C VAL A 10 10.99 -4.75 22.38
N GLU A 11 10.39 -3.89 23.21
CA GLU A 11 9.67 -2.71 22.67
C GLU A 11 10.61 -1.71 21.99
N GLU A 12 11.86 -1.70 22.43
CA GLU A 12 12.96 -0.90 21.93
C GLU A 12 13.34 -1.25 20.49
N GLU A 13 13.05 -2.47 20.02
CA GLU A 13 13.26 -2.90 18.62
C GLU A 13 12.13 -2.47 17.69
N ARG A 14 11.01 -1.97 18.24
CA ARG A 14 9.85 -1.62 17.44
C ARG A 14 10.17 -0.45 16.52
N VAL A 15 9.95 -0.67 15.23
CA VAL A 15 9.98 0.38 14.20
C VAL A 15 8.57 0.89 13.89
N GLN A 16 8.48 2.13 13.44
CA GLN A 16 7.28 2.65 12.79
C GLN A 16 7.26 2.21 11.33
N VAL A 17 6.08 1.83 10.85
CA VAL A 17 5.89 1.36 9.47
C VAL A 17 4.75 2.14 8.83
N ASP A 18 5.03 2.73 7.67
CA ASP A 18 4.06 3.38 6.81
C ASP A 18 4.43 3.07 5.36
N MET A 19 3.78 2.06 4.79
CA MET A 19 3.97 1.65 3.40
C MET A 19 2.61 1.69 2.68
N PRO A 20 2.59 2.13 1.42
CA PRO A 20 1.35 2.23 0.66
C PRO A 20 0.67 0.86 0.53
N ASN A 21 -0.66 0.87 0.58
CA ASN A 21 -1.52 -0.31 0.40
C ASN A 21 -1.32 -1.46 1.41
N CYS A 22 -0.63 -1.20 2.52
CA CYS A 22 -0.42 -2.13 3.62
C CYS A 22 -1.30 -1.80 4.82
N ASN A 23 -1.63 -2.82 5.61
CA ASN A 23 -2.26 -2.71 6.92
C ASN A 23 -1.36 -3.45 7.92
N PHE A 24 -0.88 -2.76 8.94
CA PHE A 24 0.14 -3.27 9.85
C PHE A 24 -0.43 -3.69 11.19
N HIS A 25 0.01 -4.86 11.66
CA HIS A 25 -0.24 -5.38 12.98
C HIS A 25 1.10 -5.61 13.68
N PHE A 26 1.14 -5.43 15.00
CA PHE A 26 2.38 -5.49 15.78
C PHE A 26 2.28 -6.59 16.83
N CYS A 27 3.31 -7.43 16.92
CA CYS A 27 3.39 -8.54 17.86
C CYS A 27 4.73 -8.51 18.59
N LYS A 28 4.70 -8.03 19.84
CA LYS A 28 5.82 -8.16 20.78
C LYS A 28 5.87 -9.59 21.31
N THR A 29 6.95 -10.31 21.03
CA THR A 29 7.08 -11.72 21.39
C THR A 29 7.64 -11.96 22.78
N GLY A 30 8.52 -11.08 23.25
CA GLY A 30 9.51 -11.44 24.27
C GLY A 30 10.67 -12.24 23.65
N VAL A 31 11.76 -12.34 24.40
CA VAL A 31 12.98 -13.04 23.98
C VAL A 31 12.82 -14.56 24.15
N GLY A 32 13.21 -15.32 23.14
CA GLY A 32 13.23 -16.79 23.16
C GLY A 32 12.11 -17.46 22.37
N LYS A 33 12.40 -18.69 21.92
CA LYS A 33 11.56 -19.46 20.99
C LYS A 33 10.15 -19.76 21.51
N VAL A 34 10.00 -20.06 22.81
CA VAL A 34 8.69 -20.40 23.40
C VAL A 34 7.77 -19.19 23.46
N ALA A 35 8.28 -18.04 23.91
CA ALA A 35 7.51 -16.80 24.01
C ALA A 35 7.06 -16.33 22.62
N ALA A 36 7.97 -16.38 21.64
CA ALA A 36 7.69 -16.09 20.25
C ALA A 36 6.63 -17.01 19.64
N SER A 37 6.73 -18.33 19.87
CA SER A 37 5.74 -19.29 19.35
C SER A 37 4.32 -18.96 19.82
N ILE A 38 4.15 -18.66 21.12
CA ILE A 38 2.84 -18.36 21.71
C ILE A 38 2.28 -17.04 21.16
N ALA A 39 3.12 -15.99 21.12
CA ALA A 39 2.68 -14.67 20.69
C ALA A 39 2.31 -14.65 19.20
N VAL A 40 3.17 -15.20 18.34
CA VAL A 40 2.97 -15.17 16.89
C VAL A 40 1.82 -16.06 16.46
N SER A 41 1.65 -17.26 17.04
CA SER A 41 0.50 -18.12 16.73
C SER A 41 -0.82 -17.39 17.01
N ARG A 42 -0.95 -16.74 18.18
CA ARG A 42 -2.14 -15.93 18.49
C ARG A 42 -2.32 -14.76 17.54
N ALA A 43 -1.25 -14.04 17.20
CA ALA A 43 -1.32 -12.90 16.31
C ALA A 43 -1.75 -13.30 14.89
N ILE A 44 -1.28 -14.44 14.38
CA ILE A 44 -1.70 -14.99 13.08
C ILE A 44 -3.18 -15.36 13.10
N ASP A 45 -3.67 -15.99 14.17
CA ASP A 45 -5.08 -16.36 14.29
C ASP A 45 -6.03 -15.16 14.39
N ILE A 46 -5.56 -14.04 14.96
CA ILE A 46 -6.36 -12.82 15.11
C ILE A 46 -6.32 -11.97 13.83
N HIS A 47 -5.14 -11.81 13.24
CA HIS A 47 -4.91 -10.80 12.21
C HIS A 47 -4.89 -11.37 10.79
N HIS A 48 -4.75 -12.70 10.64
CA HIS A 48 -4.67 -13.38 9.35
C HIS A 48 -3.72 -12.67 8.36
N PRO A 49 -2.43 -12.51 8.73
CA PRO A 49 -1.49 -11.76 7.90
C PRO A 49 -1.19 -12.47 6.59
N ASP A 50 -0.97 -11.69 5.53
CA ASP A 50 -0.50 -12.16 4.24
C ASP A 50 1.02 -12.38 4.22
N VAL A 51 1.76 -11.73 5.13
CA VAL A 51 3.20 -11.81 5.28
C VAL A 51 3.61 -11.45 6.71
N VAL A 52 4.69 -12.07 7.21
CA VAL A 52 5.27 -11.77 8.51
C VAL A 52 6.70 -11.22 8.33
N LEU A 53 6.99 -10.09 8.96
CA LEU A 53 8.34 -9.52 9.04
C LEU A 53 8.80 -9.58 10.49
N ASN A 54 9.91 -10.26 10.76
CA ASN A 54 10.56 -10.18 12.06
C ASN A 54 11.68 -9.15 12.03
N ILE A 55 11.53 -8.08 12.80
CA ILE A 55 12.45 -6.94 12.82
C ILE A 55 13.07 -6.87 14.20
N GLY A 56 14.39 -6.84 14.26
CA GLY A 56 15.09 -6.74 15.55
C GLY A 56 16.60 -6.80 15.40
N THR A 57 17.24 -7.09 16.52
CA THR A 57 18.69 -7.12 16.65
C THR A 57 19.24 -8.54 16.60
N ALA A 58 20.53 -8.65 16.29
CA ALA A 58 21.24 -9.92 16.29
C ALA A 58 22.73 -9.70 16.59
N GLY A 59 23.40 -10.77 17.04
CA GLY A 59 24.86 -10.84 17.04
C GLY A 59 25.38 -11.38 15.70
N SER A 60 26.65 -11.14 15.40
CA SER A 60 27.34 -11.80 14.29
C SER A 60 28.78 -12.17 14.67
N VAL A 61 29.38 -13.09 13.91
CA VAL A 61 30.81 -13.41 14.02
C VAL A 61 31.62 -12.57 13.03
N GLU A 62 31.06 -12.28 11.85
CA GLU A 62 31.78 -11.70 10.72
C GLU A 62 31.31 -10.29 10.35
N TYR A 63 30.02 -9.99 10.55
CA TYR A 63 29.45 -8.73 10.08
C TYR A 63 29.67 -7.57 11.05
N PRO A 64 29.92 -6.35 10.54
CA PRO A 64 30.14 -5.19 11.38
C PRO A 64 28.87 -4.76 12.12
N ILE A 65 29.05 -4.23 13.33
CA ILE A 65 27.97 -3.59 14.10
C ILE A 65 27.33 -2.47 13.27
N GLY A 66 25.99 -2.40 13.30
CA GLY A 66 25.18 -1.45 12.55
C GLY A 66 24.82 -1.88 11.12
N SER A 67 25.33 -3.03 10.66
CA SER A 67 24.89 -3.59 9.37
C SER A 67 23.51 -4.27 9.50
N VAL A 68 22.70 -4.15 8.43
CA VAL A 68 21.36 -4.76 8.34
C VAL A 68 21.41 -5.95 7.38
N HIS A 69 20.88 -7.08 7.83
CA HIS A 69 20.91 -8.35 7.12
C HIS A 69 19.52 -8.94 6.97
N LEU A 70 19.21 -9.41 5.76
CA LEU A 70 17.90 -9.90 5.38
C LEU A 70 17.97 -11.42 5.25
N CYS A 71 17.13 -12.09 6.03
CA CYS A 71 17.11 -13.54 6.12
C CYS A 71 15.76 -14.10 5.63
N CYS A 72 15.82 -15.09 4.75
CA CYS A 72 14.69 -15.96 4.40
C CYS A 72 14.99 -17.43 4.73
N LYS A 73 16.13 -17.70 5.36
CA LYS A 73 16.61 -19.02 5.77
C LYS A 73 16.91 -18.99 7.26
N PHE A 74 16.47 -20.02 7.96
CA PHE A 74 16.46 -20.06 9.42
C PHE A 74 16.99 -21.38 9.94
N VAL A 75 17.86 -21.32 10.94
CA VAL A 75 18.46 -22.49 11.62
C VAL A 75 18.13 -22.42 13.11
N ASP A 76 17.81 -23.55 13.74
CA ASP A 76 17.83 -23.71 15.20
C ASP A 76 19.11 -24.44 15.63
N ARG A 77 20.06 -23.73 16.25
CA ARG A 77 21.34 -24.34 16.68
C ARG A 77 21.17 -25.39 17.77
N ASP A 78 20.12 -25.31 18.59
CA ASP A 78 19.89 -26.29 19.65
C ASP A 78 19.38 -27.60 19.03
N MET A 79 18.51 -27.50 18.02
CA MET A 79 18.01 -28.67 17.29
C MET A 79 19.01 -29.21 16.26
N GLU A 80 19.88 -28.38 15.69
CA GLU A 80 20.95 -28.78 14.76
C GLU A 80 21.89 -29.83 15.39
N LYS A 81 22.17 -29.69 16.70
CA LYS A 81 22.94 -30.68 17.48
C LYS A 81 22.28 -32.06 17.51
N LEU A 82 20.98 -32.14 17.23
CA LEU A 82 20.18 -33.36 17.18
C LEU A 82 19.93 -33.84 15.74
N GLN A 83 20.61 -33.31 14.72
CA GLN A 83 20.40 -33.68 13.31
C GLN A 83 20.49 -35.19 13.04
N ASN A 84 21.36 -35.91 13.78
CA ASN A 84 21.51 -37.37 13.66
C ASN A 84 20.27 -38.16 14.11
N PHE A 85 19.33 -37.51 14.80
CA PHE A 85 18.03 -38.06 15.20
C PHE A 85 16.88 -37.65 14.27
N GLY A 86 17.17 -36.91 13.19
CA GLY A 86 16.17 -36.48 12.22
C GLY A 86 15.24 -35.36 12.71
N VAL A 87 15.63 -34.63 13.75
CA VAL A 87 14.87 -33.48 14.26
C VAL A 87 14.99 -32.31 13.26
N PRO A 88 13.88 -31.71 12.80
CA PRO A 88 13.95 -30.53 11.93
C PRO A 88 14.60 -29.35 12.64
N PHE A 89 15.60 -28.75 11.98
CA PHE A 89 16.36 -27.62 12.51
C PHE A 89 16.55 -26.50 11.47
N TYR A 90 16.00 -26.65 10.26
CA TYR A 90 16.19 -25.71 9.15
C TYR A 90 14.85 -25.42 8.46
N VAL A 91 14.64 -24.15 8.08
CA VAL A 91 13.49 -23.69 7.28
C VAL A 91 13.98 -22.71 6.20
N ASP A 92 13.46 -22.83 4.98
CA ASP A 92 13.82 -21.99 3.83
C ASP A 92 12.55 -21.43 3.15
N PHE A 93 12.42 -20.10 3.15
CA PHE A 93 11.32 -19.36 2.54
C PHE A 93 11.68 -18.76 1.17
N THR A 94 12.83 -19.10 0.57
CA THR A 94 13.30 -18.48 -0.68
C THR A 94 12.23 -18.51 -1.78
N ASP A 95 11.57 -19.66 -1.97
CA ASP A 95 10.53 -19.82 -3.00
C ASP A 95 9.22 -19.09 -2.63
N ASP A 96 8.85 -19.05 -1.35
CA ASP A 96 7.66 -18.34 -0.86
C ASP A 96 7.82 -16.82 -1.02
N VAL A 97 8.98 -16.29 -0.65
CA VAL A 97 9.39 -14.89 -0.81
C VAL A 97 9.32 -14.52 -2.30
N LYS A 98 9.94 -15.32 -3.18
CA LYS A 98 9.92 -15.09 -4.62
C LYS A 98 8.50 -15.13 -5.20
N ARG A 99 7.70 -16.11 -4.81
CA ARG A 99 6.32 -16.29 -5.30
C ARG A 99 5.38 -15.19 -4.81
N SER A 100 5.64 -14.60 -3.65
CA SER A 100 4.83 -13.52 -3.09
C SER A 100 4.85 -12.25 -3.94
N GLY A 101 5.98 -11.96 -4.62
CA GLY A 101 6.22 -10.71 -5.34
C GLY A 101 6.36 -9.47 -4.45
N LEU A 102 6.38 -9.64 -3.12
CA LEU A 102 6.36 -8.54 -2.15
C LEU A 102 7.70 -7.83 -1.98
N PHE A 103 8.80 -8.53 -2.25
CA PHE A 103 10.15 -8.10 -1.89
C PHE A 103 11.02 -7.75 -3.11
N ASN A 104 10.42 -7.12 -4.13
CA ASN A 104 11.19 -6.72 -5.32
C ASN A 104 12.24 -5.68 -4.94
N GLY A 105 13.49 -5.90 -5.36
CA GLY A 105 14.63 -5.05 -5.01
C GLY A 105 15.30 -5.38 -3.68
N TRP A 106 14.74 -6.31 -2.89
CA TRP A 106 15.36 -6.78 -1.66
C TRP A 106 16.35 -7.91 -1.97
N THR A 107 17.47 -7.94 -1.25
CA THR A 107 18.51 -8.98 -1.39
C THR A 107 18.58 -9.77 -0.09
N PHE A 108 18.30 -11.07 -0.16
CA PHE A 108 18.37 -11.99 0.98
C PHE A 108 19.64 -12.83 0.87
N ASP A 109 20.68 -12.45 1.60
CA ASP A 109 22.02 -13.06 1.54
C ASP A 109 22.44 -13.74 2.84
N SER A 110 21.62 -13.64 3.89
CA SER A 110 21.97 -14.09 5.24
C SER A 110 21.05 -15.21 5.73
N VAL A 111 21.61 -16.09 6.58
CA VAL A 111 20.94 -17.14 7.33
C VAL A 111 20.86 -16.73 8.79
N CYS A 112 19.65 -16.72 9.35
CA CYS A 112 19.42 -16.38 10.74
C CYS A 112 19.42 -17.64 11.62
N ASN A 113 20.24 -17.63 12.67
CA ASN A 113 20.39 -18.73 13.61
C ASN A 113 19.78 -18.39 14.98
N SER A 114 18.79 -19.17 15.39
CA SER A 114 18.09 -19.04 16.67
C SER A 114 18.49 -20.11 17.67
N GLY A 115 18.45 -19.77 18.95
CA GLY A 115 18.67 -20.73 20.04
C GLY A 115 18.46 -20.11 21.42
N ASP A 116 18.46 -20.95 22.44
CA ASP A 116 18.04 -20.57 23.80
C ASP A 116 19.17 -19.98 24.66
N THR A 117 20.43 -20.12 24.23
CA THR A 117 21.60 -19.58 24.95
C THR A 117 22.23 -18.40 24.25
N PHE A 118 22.63 -17.38 25.02
CA PHE A 118 23.47 -16.29 24.50
C PHE A 118 24.83 -16.84 24.08
N LEU A 119 25.28 -16.50 22.86
CA LEU A 119 26.53 -17.02 22.31
C LEU A 119 27.71 -16.20 22.80
N THR A 120 28.63 -16.86 23.50
CA THR A 120 29.94 -16.30 23.86
C THR A 120 31.07 -16.82 22.96
N SER A 121 30.76 -17.73 22.04
CA SER A 121 31.68 -18.32 21.06
C SER A 121 30.91 -18.71 19.79
N ALA A 122 31.59 -18.74 18.65
CA ALA A 122 31.03 -19.11 17.35
C ALA A 122 30.73 -20.62 17.26
N ASP A 123 29.68 -21.08 17.95
CA ASP A 123 29.15 -22.43 17.84
C ASP A 123 27.78 -22.37 17.15
N GLY A 124 27.72 -22.80 15.88
CA GLY A 124 26.50 -22.82 15.05
C GLY A 124 26.74 -22.41 13.60
N THR A 125 25.82 -22.80 12.70
CA THR A 125 25.82 -22.39 11.28
C THR A 125 24.97 -21.15 11.03
N GLY A 126 25.37 -20.29 10.09
CA GLY A 126 24.64 -19.08 9.71
C GLY A 126 25.42 -17.79 10.02
N ASP A 127 24.80 -16.66 9.70
CA ASP A 127 25.53 -15.39 9.57
C ASP A 127 25.15 -14.38 10.68
N VAL A 128 23.89 -14.41 11.12
CA VAL A 128 23.37 -13.60 12.23
C VAL A 128 22.68 -14.49 13.27
N PHE A 129 22.84 -14.15 14.55
CA PHE A 129 22.45 -14.99 15.67
C PHE A 129 21.52 -14.26 16.64
N GLU A 130 20.39 -14.87 16.95
CA GLU A 130 19.37 -14.34 17.86
C GLU A 130 18.61 -15.50 18.54
N MET A 131 17.38 -15.25 19.03
CA MET A 131 16.71 -16.16 19.95
C MET A 131 15.25 -16.50 19.58
N GLU A 132 14.68 -15.99 18.49
CA GLU A 132 13.24 -16.13 18.22
C GLU A 132 12.87 -16.53 16.78
N SER A 133 13.66 -16.16 15.78
CA SER A 133 13.27 -16.17 14.36
C SER A 133 12.92 -17.55 13.84
N PHE A 134 13.62 -18.60 14.26
CA PHE A 134 13.31 -19.97 13.87
C PHE A 134 11.94 -20.42 14.38
N ALA A 135 11.58 -20.05 15.61
CA ALA A 135 10.26 -20.37 16.15
C ALA A 135 9.16 -19.66 15.35
N VAL A 136 9.37 -18.39 15.01
CA VAL A 136 8.47 -17.62 14.14
C VAL A 136 8.38 -18.28 12.76
N ALA A 137 9.51 -18.65 12.16
CA ALA A 137 9.59 -19.36 10.88
C ALA A 137 8.76 -20.63 10.88
N ARG A 138 8.85 -21.46 11.92
CA ARG A 138 8.10 -22.72 12.04
C ARG A 138 6.58 -22.50 12.12
N ILE A 139 6.14 -21.43 12.80
CA ILE A 139 4.72 -21.05 12.81
C ILE A 139 4.29 -20.57 11.42
N CYS A 140 5.05 -19.66 10.79
CA CYS A 140 4.73 -19.15 9.46
C CYS A 140 4.67 -20.27 8.41
N GLU A 141 5.59 -21.23 8.45
CA GLU A 141 5.62 -22.39 7.56
C GLU A 141 4.36 -23.27 7.74
N ALA A 142 3.96 -23.54 8.99
CA ALA A 142 2.75 -24.30 9.28
C ALA A 142 1.47 -23.62 8.77
N HIS A 143 1.47 -22.29 8.69
CA HIS A 143 0.36 -21.49 8.16
C HIS A 143 0.52 -21.11 6.67
N GLN A 144 1.61 -21.53 6.01
CA GLN A 144 1.94 -21.19 4.62
C GLN A 144 2.02 -19.66 4.36
N ILE A 145 2.53 -18.92 5.34
CA ILE A 145 2.67 -17.46 5.27
C ILE A 145 4.14 -17.13 4.97
N PRO A 146 4.44 -16.34 3.92
CA PRO A 146 5.81 -15.87 3.66
C PRO A 146 6.40 -15.15 4.88
N PHE A 147 7.64 -15.50 5.21
CA PHE A 147 8.34 -14.98 6.37
C PHE A 147 9.74 -14.50 6.00
N VAL A 148 10.11 -13.33 6.50
CA VAL A 148 11.47 -12.80 6.41
C VAL A 148 11.87 -12.17 7.74
N ALA A 149 13.16 -12.19 8.03
CA ALA A 149 13.74 -11.46 9.15
C ALA A 149 14.69 -10.36 8.66
N ILE A 150 14.65 -9.22 9.35
CA ILE A 150 15.50 -8.05 9.11
C ILE A 150 16.25 -7.80 10.42
N LYS A 151 17.55 -8.04 10.40
CA LYS A 151 18.39 -8.07 11.61
C LYS A 151 19.48 -7.03 11.55
N CYS A 152 19.53 -6.16 12.54
CA CYS A 152 20.64 -5.22 12.74
C CYS A 152 21.67 -5.84 13.68
N VAL A 153 22.94 -5.85 13.27
CA VAL A 153 24.02 -6.40 14.10
C VAL A 153 24.35 -5.43 15.23
N THR A 154 24.21 -5.86 16.49
CA THR A 154 24.52 -5.06 17.68
C THR A 154 25.83 -5.43 18.34
N ASP A 155 26.29 -6.66 18.15
CA ASP A 155 27.48 -7.16 18.82
C ASP A 155 28.20 -8.26 18.05
N ILE A 156 29.50 -8.38 18.35
CA ILE A 156 30.37 -9.39 17.78
C ILE A 156 30.57 -10.52 18.80
N ILE A 157 30.15 -11.72 18.42
CA ILE A 157 30.23 -12.91 19.28
C ILE A 157 31.70 -13.18 19.63
N GLY A 158 31.97 -13.39 20.92
CA GLY A 158 33.32 -13.65 21.44
C GLY A 158 34.11 -12.42 21.90
N GLN A 159 33.54 -11.21 21.84
CA GLN A 159 34.23 -9.97 22.25
C GLN A 159 33.68 -9.32 23.54
N ASN A 160 33.08 -10.08 24.47
CA ASN A 160 32.56 -9.60 25.78
C ASN A 160 31.70 -8.31 25.69
N SER A 161 30.65 -8.36 24.86
CA SER A 161 29.82 -7.21 24.45
C SER A 161 28.65 -6.85 25.38
N ILE A 162 28.46 -7.58 26.49
CA ILE A 162 27.21 -7.52 27.30
C ILE A 162 27.00 -6.17 28.01
N GLN A 163 28.06 -5.40 28.29
CA GLN A 163 27.95 -4.20 29.14
C GLN A 163 27.27 -2.97 28.51
N HIS A 164 26.93 -2.98 27.21
CA HIS A 164 26.34 -1.81 26.52
C HIS A 164 25.16 -2.17 25.60
N TRP A 165 24.52 -3.32 25.79
CA TRP A 165 23.40 -3.77 24.95
C TRP A 165 22.26 -2.75 24.88
N GLU A 166 21.83 -2.19 26.02
CA GLU A 166 20.67 -1.27 26.08
C GLU A 166 20.93 0.05 25.32
N GLU A 167 22.17 0.56 25.36
CA GLU A 167 22.57 1.77 24.64
C GLU A 167 22.61 1.54 23.12
N LYS A 168 22.89 0.31 22.68
CA LYS A 168 22.93 -0.07 21.27
C LYS A 168 21.57 -0.34 20.65
N LEU A 169 20.55 -0.67 21.45
CA LEU A 169 19.20 -0.90 20.96
C LEU A 169 18.61 0.35 20.30
N ALA A 170 18.84 1.53 20.87
CA ALA A 170 18.36 2.78 20.30
C ALA A 170 19.01 3.10 18.94
N GLU A 171 20.32 2.86 18.80
CA GLU A 171 21.04 3.02 17.54
C GLU A 171 20.55 2.01 16.49
N ALA A 172 20.42 0.73 16.87
CA ALA A 172 19.92 -0.31 16.00
C ALA A 172 18.49 -0.04 15.52
N GLN A 173 17.61 0.44 16.41
CA GLN A 173 16.25 0.85 16.05
C GLN A 173 16.26 1.96 14.99
N ALA A 174 17.11 2.97 15.15
CA ALA A 174 17.22 4.07 14.19
C ALA A 174 17.73 3.59 12.80
N ILE A 175 18.66 2.64 12.79
CA ILE A 175 19.16 2.01 11.58
C ILE A 175 18.05 1.20 10.90
N LEU A 176 17.33 0.36 11.65
CA LEU A 176 16.20 -0.42 11.15
C LEU A 176 15.06 0.47 10.64
N GLN A 177 14.79 1.59 11.32
CA GLN A 177 13.80 2.57 10.89
C GLN A 177 14.18 3.18 9.53
N THR A 178 15.44 3.54 9.35
CA THR A 178 15.96 4.06 8.08
C THR A 178 15.80 3.02 6.98
N PHE A 179 16.22 1.78 7.23
CA PHE A 179 16.10 0.67 6.28
C PHE A 179 14.66 0.48 5.80
N ILE A 180 13.70 0.46 6.74
CA ILE A 180 12.29 0.26 6.42
C ILE A 180 11.69 1.41 5.61
N ASN A 181 12.10 2.65 5.89
CA ASN A 181 11.64 3.80 5.11
C ASN A 181 12.15 3.77 3.66
N GLU A 182 13.35 3.23 3.45
CA GLU A 182 13.97 3.14 2.11
C GLU A 182 13.53 1.91 1.33
N ASN A 183 13.04 0.86 2.01
CA ASN A 183 12.69 -0.42 1.41
C ASN A 183 11.19 -0.72 1.63
N ILE A 184 10.35 -0.25 0.71
CA ILE A 184 8.91 -0.53 0.74
C ILE A 184 8.57 -1.88 0.10
N LEU A 185 7.48 -2.50 0.58
CA LEU A 185 6.95 -3.72 -0.04
C LEU A 185 6.30 -3.41 -1.40
N SER A 186 6.59 -4.24 -2.39
CA SER A 186 5.91 -4.24 -3.69
C SER A 186 4.57 -4.95 -3.59
N VAL A 187 3.49 -4.21 -3.31
CA VAL A 187 2.15 -4.78 -3.13
C VAL A 187 1.53 -5.19 -4.47
N PRO A 188 1.25 -6.49 -4.72
CA PRO A 188 0.67 -6.94 -5.99
C PRO A 188 -0.75 -6.42 -6.22
N GLU A 189 -1.12 -6.28 -7.49
CA GLU A 189 -2.42 -5.72 -7.93
C GLU A 189 -3.64 -6.38 -7.28
N LYS A 190 -3.56 -7.70 -7.01
CA LYS A 190 -4.64 -8.46 -6.36
C LYS A 190 -5.07 -7.89 -5.01
N TYR A 191 -4.17 -7.21 -4.30
CA TYR A 191 -4.48 -6.56 -3.02
C TYR A 191 -5.15 -5.19 -3.21
N ILE A 192 -4.92 -4.53 -4.35
CA ILE A 192 -5.52 -3.24 -4.66
C ILE A 192 -7.03 -3.39 -4.94
N GLY A 193 -7.43 -4.40 -5.71
CA GLY A 193 -8.86 -4.70 -5.95
C GLY A 193 -9.65 -4.96 -4.65
N ARG A 194 -9.01 -5.56 -3.63
CA ARG A 194 -9.62 -5.70 -2.29
C ARG A 194 -9.85 -4.34 -1.63
N VAL A 195 -8.87 -3.44 -1.66
CA VAL A 195 -9.02 -2.08 -1.08
C VAL A 195 -10.15 -1.32 -1.76
N ALA A 196 -10.19 -1.32 -3.09
CA ALA A 196 -11.26 -0.69 -3.86
C ALA A 196 -12.63 -1.26 -3.46
N THR A 197 -12.74 -2.59 -3.32
CA THR A 197 -13.97 -3.27 -2.88
C THR A 197 -14.40 -2.84 -1.48
N ASP A 198 -13.47 -2.74 -0.53
CA ASP A 198 -13.77 -2.32 0.84
C ASP A 198 -14.24 -0.85 0.89
N ILE A 199 -13.64 0.03 0.08
CA ILE A 199 -14.07 1.43 -0.03
C ILE A 199 -15.47 1.53 -0.65
N ILE A 200 -15.74 0.82 -1.75
CA ILE A 200 -17.07 0.77 -2.38
C ILE A 200 -18.12 0.37 -1.35
N LYS A 201 -17.86 -0.69 -0.57
CA LYS A 201 -18.78 -1.16 0.49
C LYS A 201 -18.92 -0.15 1.62
N LYS A 202 -17.80 0.39 2.13
CA LYS A 202 -17.80 1.33 3.25
C LYS A 202 -18.54 2.62 2.94
N LEU A 203 -18.35 3.16 1.73
CA LEU A 203 -19.00 4.40 1.29
C LEU A 203 -20.36 4.14 0.63
N ASP A 204 -20.72 2.89 0.38
CA ASP A 204 -21.95 2.48 -0.33
C ASP A 204 -22.04 3.14 -1.72
N LEU A 205 -20.92 3.06 -2.46
CA LEU A 205 -20.83 3.57 -3.82
C LEU A 205 -21.61 2.68 -4.80
N LYS A 206 -22.19 3.30 -5.81
CA LYS A 206 -22.96 2.64 -6.88
C LYS A 206 -22.29 2.89 -8.23
N PRO A 207 -22.49 2.02 -9.24
CA PRO A 207 -21.96 2.27 -10.58
C PRO A 207 -22.46 3.61 -11.15
N HIS A 208 -21.59 4.41 -11.75
CA HIS A 208 -21.96 5.66 -12.42
C HIS A 208 -22.15 5.44 -13.94
N PRO A 209 -23.08 6.15 -14.61
CA PRO A 209 -23.33 6.00 -16.05
C PRO A 209 -22.10 6.23 -16.95
N GLU A 210 -21.19 7.12 -16.55
CA GLU A 210 -19.95 7.39 -17.30
C GLU A 210 -18.85 6.34 -17.08
N GLY A 211 -19.07 5.39 -16.17
CA GLY A 211 -18.07 4.43 -15.67
C GLY A 211 -17.66 4.72 -14.22
N GLY A 212 -16.95 3.79 -13.59
CA GLY A 212 -16.56 3.93 -12.18
C GLY A 212 -17.73 3.81 -11.19
N TRP A 213 -17.50 4.34 -9.99
CA TRP A 213 -18.40 4.26 -8.85
C TRP A 213 -18.62 5.63 -8.23
N TYR A 214 -19.83 5.93 -7.78
CA TYR A 214 -20.14 7.22 -7.17
C TYR A 214 -21.20 7.13 -6.09
N LYS A 215 -21.31 8.20 -5.31
CA LYS A 215 -22.44 8.46 -4.40
C LYS A 215 -22.56 9.95 -4.13
N GLU A 216 -23.76 10.51 -4.31
CA GLU A 216 -24.07 11.86 -3.84
C GLU A 216 -24.05 11.90 -2.31
N VAL A 217 -23.24 12.81 -1.75
CA VAL A 217 -23.06 13.00 -0.30
C VAL A 217 -23.70 14.27 0.21
N TYR A 218 -23.94 15.26 -0.67
CA TYR A 218 -24.58 16.51 -0.29
C TYR A 218 -25.29 17.15 -1.48
N ARG A 219 -26.46 17.71 -1.22
CA ARG A 219 -27.22 18.56 -2.13
C ARG A 219 -27.79 19.73 -1.35
N SER A 220 -27.50 20.94 -1.79
CA SER A 220 -27.95 22.14 -1.08
C SER A 220 -29.46 22.32 -1.16
N GLU A 221 -30.07 22.64 -0.02
CA GLU A 221 -31.46 23.11 0.07
C GLU A 221 -31.64 24.54 -0.46
N ILE A 222 -30.55 25.32 -0.54
CA ILE A 222 -30.56 26.64 -1.16
C ILE A 222 -30.74 26.46 -2.66
N LYS A 223 -31.74 27.14 -3.22
CA LYS A 223 -32.04 27.15 -4.65
C LYS A 223 -31.55 28.45 -5.29
N LEU A 224 -30.82 28.31 -6.38
CA LEU A 224 -30.50 29.38 -7.32
C LEU A 224 -31.63 29.43 -8.34
N LEU A 225 -32.36 30.55 -8.37
CA LEU A 225 -33.47 30.75 -9.28
C LEU A 225 -32.98 30.82 -10.72
N SER A 226 -33.67 30.15 -11.65
CA SER A 226 -33.33 30.15 -13.08
C SER A 226 -33.22 31.57 -13.66
N THR A 227 -34.01 32.51 -13.15
CA THR A 227 -33.98 33.93 -13.54
C THR A 227 -32.67 34.64 -13.23
N GLY A 228 -31.86 34.10 -12.31
CA GLY A 228 -30.52 34.61 -11.96
C GLY A 228 -29.37 33.75 -12.50
N LEU A 229 -29.67 32.64 -13.19
CA LEU A 229 -28.69 31.77 -13.82
C LEU A 229 -28.45 32.16 -15.29
N PRO A 230 -27.32 31.74 -15.89
CA PRO A 230 -27.14 31.83 -17.34
C PRO A 230 -28.32 31.20 -18.09
N SER A 231 -28.67 31.75 -19.26
CA SER A 231 -29.84 31.33 -20.06
C SER A 231 -29.81 29.87 -20.53
N GLU A 232 -28.71 29.17 -20.29
CA GLU A 232 -28.49 27.75 -20.58
C GLU A 232 -29.20 26.83 -19.58
N PHE A 233 -29.59 27.37 -18.42
CA PHE A 233 -30.33 26.68 -17.37
C PHE A 233 -31.83 27.01 -17.48
N ASN A 234 -32.65 25.97 -17.72
CA ASN A 234 -34.10 26.14 -17.92
C ASN A 234 -34.89 26.14 -16.60
N ASP A 235 -34.31 25.61 -15.52
CA ASP A 235 -34.95 25.44 -14.22
C ASP A 235 -34.02 25.87 -13.09
N ASP A 236 -34.60 26.05 -11.90
CA ASP A 236 -33.84 26.33 -10.69
C ASP A 236 -32.80 25.22 -10.44
N ARG A 237 -31.68 25.58 -9.82
CA ARG A 237 -30.63 24.62 -9.45
C ARG A 237 -30.40 24.67 -7.95
N SER A 238 -30.06 23.53 -7.35
CA SER A 238 -29.45 23.58 -6.02
C SER A 238 -28.15 24.37 -6.07
N ALA A 239 -27.80 25.10 -5.02
CA ALA A 239 -26.58 25.93 -5.04
C ALA A 239 -25.31 25.10 -5.29
N ILE A 240 -25.26 23.88 -4.78
CA ILE A 240 -24.15 22.95 -4.96
C ILE A 240 -24.61 21.51 -4.75
N THR A 241 -23.98 20.58 -5.45
CA THR A 241 -24.01 19.14 -5.17
C THR A 241 -22.59 18.64 -4.96
N SER A 242 -22.41 17.60 -4.16
CA SER A 242 -21.12 16.95 -3.95
C SER A 242 -21.26 15.44 -3.92
N ILE A 243 -20.28 14.75 -4.49
CA ILE A 243 -20.24 13.29 -4.58
C ILE A 243 -18.89 12.74 -4.08
N TYR A 244 -18.88 11.48 -3.68
CA TYR A 244 -17.70 10.63 -3.85
C TYR A 244 -17.70 10.03 -5.24
N TYR A 245 -16.52 9.93 -5.86
CA TYR A 245 -16.31 9.24 -7.13
C TYR A 245 -15.05 8.38 -7.06
N MET A 246 -15.07 7.21 -7.69
CA MET A 246 -13.95 6.29 -7.68
C MET A 246 -13.80 5.54 -9.01
N LEU A 247 -12.58 5.55 -9.55
CA LEU A 247 -12.16 4.62 -10.60
C LEU A 247 -11.37 3.47 -9.98
N SER A 248 -11.54 2.26 -10.50
CA SER A 248 -10.80 1.08 -10.09
C SER A 248 -10.40 0.25 -11.30
N ASP A 249 -9.18 -0.27 -11.30
CA ASP A 249 -8.62 -1.12 -12.34
C ASP A 249 -8.82 -0.51 -13.74
N ASN A 250 -9.48 -1.23 -14.64
CA ASN A 250 -9.70 -0.82 -16.03
C ASN A 250 -10.91 0.12 -16.22
N HIS A 251 -11.55 0.59 -15.14
CA HIS A 251 -12.61 1.59 -15.27
C HIS A 251 -12.05 2.92 -15.74
N VAL A 252 -12.79 3.55 -16.66
CA VAL A 252 -12.57 4.93 -17.08
C VAL A 252 -13.83 5.74 -16.80
N SER A 253 -13.65 7.03 -16.55
CA SER A 253 -14.72 8.02 -16.74
C SER A 253 -14.73 8.37 -18.22
N LYS A 254 -15.78 7.94 -18.92
CA LYS A 254 -15.96 8.24 -20.35
C LYS A 254 -16.09 9.73 -20.58
N PHE A 255 -15.76 10.17 -21.79
CA PHE A 255 -15.97 11.56 -22.17
C PHE A 255 -17.43 11.96 -21.97
N HIS A 256 -17.62 13.02 -21.21
CA HIS A 256 -18.90 13.66 -20.98
C HIS A 256 -18.69 15.17 -20.81
N ARG A 257 -19.77 15.93 -20.77
CA ARG A 257 -19.74 17.36 -20.44
C ARG A 257 -20.93 17.74 -19.58
N ILE A 258 -20.75 18.80 -18.81
CA ILE A 258 -21.80 19.41 -18.00
C ILE A 258 -21.81 20.93 -18.15
N LYS A 259 -22.94 21.57 -17.84
CA LYS A 259 -23.12 23.03 -17.97
C LYS A 259 -22.51 23.84 -16.82
N SER A 260 -22.18 23.19 -15.71
CA SER A 260 -21.58 23.82 -14.53
C SER A 260 -20.10 23.48 -14.43
N PRO A 261 -19.26 24.30 -13.76
CA PRO A 261 -17.91 23.87 -13.41
C PRO A 261 -17.96 22.69 -12.44
N GLU A 262 -17.03 21.75 -12.61
CA GLU A 262 -16.84 20.64 -11.68
C GLU A 262 -15.47 20.71 -11.02
N VAL A 263 -15.47 20.73 -9.70
CA VAL A 263 -14.25 20.74 -8.89
C VAL A 263 -13.96 19.33 -8.38
N TRP A 264 -12.79 18.81 -8.73
CA TRP A 264 -12.30 17.49 -8.35
C TRP A 264 -11.31 17.63 -7.20
N TYR A 265 -11.46 16.81 -6.15
CA TYR A 265 -10.61 16.78 -4.94
C TYR A 265 -10.01 15.40 -4.77
N PHE A 266 -8.68 15.28 -4.79
CA PHE A 266 -7.99 14.01 -4.55
C PHE A 266 -8.12 13.59 -3.09
N HIS A 267 -8.46 12.32 -2.85
CA HIS A 267 -8.45 11.74 -1.51
C HIS A 267 -7.41 10.65 -1.35
N LYS A 268 -7.39 9.67 -2.25
CA LYS A 268 -6.54 8.47 -2.08
C LYS A 268 -6.37 7.67 -3.36
N GLY A 269 -5.22 7.04 -3.50
CA GLY A 269 -4.98 6.00 -4.50
C GLY A 269 -3.99 6.43 -5.57
N MET A 270 -4.13 5.88 -6.77
CA MET A 270 -3.30 6.19 -7.92
C MET A 270 -3.58 7.62 -8.42
N PRO A 271 -2.59 8.30 -9.04
CA PRO A 271 -2.84 9.56 -9.72
C PRO A 271 -3.98 9.42 -10.75
N LEU A 272 -4.92 10.36 -10.73
CA LEU A 272 -6.00 10.44 -11.71
C LEU A 272 -5.59 11.35 -12.86
N LEU A 273 -5.71 10.88 -14.09
CA LEU A 273 -5.48 11.68 -15.28
C LEU A 273 -6.82 12.18 -15.80
N ILE A 274 -7.06 13.48 -15.68
CA ILE A 274 -8.24 14.16 -16.22
C ILE A 274 -7.89 14.68 -17.61
N HIS A 275 -8.61 14.19 -18.61
CA HIS A 275 -8.45 14.57 -20.02
C HIS A 275 -9.55 15.55 -20.38
N ILE A 276 -9.20 16.68 -20.99
CA ILE A 276 -10.13 17.77 -21.25
C ILE A 276 -9.94 18.27 -22.67
N ILE A 277 -11.03 18.35 -23.44
CA ILE A 277 -11.12 19.06 -24.71
C ILE A 277 -12.03 20.27 -24.47
N ALA A 278 -11.43 21.45 -24.42
CA ALA A 278 -12.15 22.70 -24.21
C ALA A 278 -13.06 23.05 -25.40
N PRO A 279 -14.05 23.95 -25.24
CA PRO A 279 -14.94 24.33 -26.33
C PRO A 279 -14.25 24.87 -27.58
N ASN A 280 -13.06 25.46 -27.43
CA ASN A 280 -12.21 25.93 -28.54
C ASN A 280 -11.45 24.79 -29.26
N GLY A 281 -11.59 23.54 -28.81
CA GLY A 281 -10.90 22.36 -29.34
C GLY A 281 -9.51 22.10 -28.76
N GLU A 282 -9.04 22.92 -27.82
CA GLU A 282 -7.75 22.72 -27.16
C GLU A 282 -7.82 21.54 -26.20
N TYR A 283 -6.87 20.61 -26.35
CA TYR A 283 -6.73 19.47 -25.44
C TYR A 283 -5.69 19.74 -24.36
N ARG A 284 -6.04 19.39 -23.12
CA ARG A 284 -5.10 19.34 -21.99
C ARG A 284 -5.33 18.10 -21.14
N LYS A 285 -4.30 17.76 -20.37
CA LYS A 285 -4.32 16.66 -19.41
C LYS A 285 -3.81 17.16 -18.06
N VAL A 286 -4.52 16.82 -17.00
CA VAL A 286 -4.19 17.20 -15.62
C VAL A 286 -3.99 15.93 -14.80
N GLU A 287 -2.96 15.92 -13.96
CA GLU A 287 -2.71 14.85 -12.99
C GLU A 287 -3.19 15.30 -11.61
N LEU A 288 -4.25 14.67 -11.11
CA LEU A 288 -4.77 14.87 -9.77
C LEU A 288 -4.12 13.85 -8.82
N SER A 289 -3.20 14.30 -7.96
CA SER A 289 -2.45 13.45 -7.01
C SER A 289 -1.68 14.27 -5.96
N GLU A 290 -1.06 13.57 -5.01
CA GLU A 290 -0.11 14.14 -4.04
C GLU A 290 1.30 14.35 -4.62
N SER A 291 1.55 14.04 -5.89
CA SER A 291 2.88 14.19 -6.49
C SER A 291 3.26 15.67 -6.64
N VAL A 292 4.57 15.97 -6.57
CA VAL A 292 5.09 17.36 -6.73
C VAL A 292 4.69 17.99 -8.06
N ASN A 293 4.45 17.17 -9.09
CA ASN A 293 4.04 17.61 -10.43
C ASN A 293 2.52 17.53 -10.66
N GLY A 294 1.76 17.02 -9.68
CA GLY A 294 0.30 16.93 -9.72
C GLY A 294 -0.36 18.05 -8.94
N CYS A 295 -1.69 18.01 -8.85
CA CYS A 295 -2.46 18.88 -7.97
C CYS A 295 -3.46 18.07 -7.11
N LEU A 296 -3.75 18.56 -5.91
CA LEU A 296 -4.77 17.96 -5.04
C LEU A 296 -6.20 18.33 -5.44
N GLN A 297 -6.35 19.42 -6.20
CA GLN A 297 -7.64 19.91 -6.65
C GLN A 297 -7.53 20.48 -8.06
N TYR A 298 -8.56 20.26 -8.88
CA TYR A 298 -8.67 20.87 -10.21
C TYR A 298 -10.12 21.17 -10.55
N THR A 299 -10.36 22.25 -11.30
CA THR A 299 -11.70 22.62 -11.77
C THR A 299 -11.77 22.45 -13.27
N VAL A 300 -12.68 21.60 -13.74
CA VAL A 300 -13.04 21.51 -15.15
C VAL A 300 -14.09 22.56 -15.47
N GLU A 301 -13.84 23.32 -16.54
CA GLU A 301 -14.68 24.42 -16.99
C GLU A 301 -15.96 23.91 -17.67
N PRO A 302 -17.08 24.64 -17.52
CA PRO A 302 -18.35 24.33 -18.18
C PRO A 302 -18.20 24.00 -19.66
N ASN A 303 -19.07 23.10 -20.15
CA ASN A 303 -19.22 22.76 -21.55
C ASN A 303 -17.96 22.14 -22.22
N SER A 304 -16.89 21.87 -21.46
CA SER A 304 -15.73 21.11 -21.93
C SER A 304 -16.06 19.62 -21.97
N TRP A 305 -15.56 18.89 -22.97
CA TRP A 305 -15.59 17.43 -22.93
C TRP A 305 -14.46 16.95 -22.02
N PHE A 306 -14.79 16.17 -21.00
CA PHE A 306 -13.78 15.60 -20.12
C PHE A 306 -14.09 14.16 -19.73
N GLY A 307 -13.04 13.43 -19.39
CA GLY A 307 -13.09 12.06 -18.90
C GLY A 307 -11.80 11.78 -18.13
N ALA A 308 -11.71 10.63 -17.49
CA ALA A 308 -10.60 10.32 -16.60
C ALA A 308 -10.18 8.85 -16.62
N GLU A 309 -8.89 8.61 -16.44
CA GLU A 309 -8.29 7.29 -16.26
C GLU A 309 -7.29 7.32 -15.10
N ILE A 310 -7.11 6.21 -14.40
CA ILE A 310 -6.02 6.11 -13.42
C ILE A 310 -4.68 6.00 -14.17
N LYS A 311 -3.61 6.56 -13.60
CA LYS A 311 -2.25 6.44 -14.14
C LYS A 311 -1.70 5.03 -13.86
N GLY A 312 -2.02 4.07 -14.74
CA GLY A 312 -1.63 2.67 -14.63
C GLY A 312 -2.71 1.72 -15.17
N SER A 313 -2.46 0.41 -15.10
CA SER A 313 -3.43 -0.62 -15.52
C SER A 313 -4.21 -1.26 -14.37
N SER A 314 -3.82 -0.96 -13.14
CA SER A 314 -4.41 -1.51 -11.92
C SER A 314 -4.32 -0.46 -10.82
N GLY A 315 -5.25 -0.53 -9.87
CA GLY A 315 -5.33 0.53 -8.89
C GLY A 315 -6.74 0.90 -8.50
N PHE A 316 -6.85 1.92 -7.68
CA PHE A 316 -8.04 2.75 -7.62
C PHE A 316 -7.63 4.19 -7.43
N CYS A 317 -8.51 5.12 -7.75
CA CYS A 317 -8.41 6.51 -7.34
C CYS A 317 -9.76 6.93 -6.76
N LEU A 318 -9.76 7.39 -5.52
CA LEU A 318 -10.92 7.97 -4.83
C LEU A 318 -10.77 9.49 -4.81
N VAL A 319 -11.83 10.16 -5.25
CA VAL A 319 -11.95 11.62 -5.27
C VAL A 319 -13.30 12.05 -4.74
N SER A 320 -13.45 13.34 -4.44
CA SER A 320 -14.77 13.99 -4.41
C SER A 320 -14.91 14.92 -5.59
N CYS A 321 -16.15 15.07 -6.07
CA CYS A 321 -16.49 16.10 -7.03
C CYS A 321 -17.53 17.05 -6.44
N ALA A 322 -17.46 18.32 -6.79
CA ALA A 322 -18.46 19.32 -6.43
C ALA A 322 -18.85 20.15 -7.65
N VAL A 323 -20.15 20.31 -7.85
CA VAL A 323 -20.73 21.00 -9.00
C VAL A 323 -21.60 22.14 -8.51
N SER A 324 -21.39 23.35 -9.05
CA SER A 324 -22.12 24.56 -8.68
C SER A 324 -22.28 25.49 -9.90
N PRO A 325 -23.51 25.82 -10.36
CA PRO A 325 -24.80 25.35 -9.87
C PRO A 325 -24.94 23.82 -9.85
N GLY A 326 -25.65 23.29 -8.86
CA GLY A 326 -25.74 21.86 -8.54
C GLY A 326 -26.13 20.98 -9.73
N PHE A 327 -25.57 19.76 -9.75
CA PHE A 327 -25.74 18.79 -10.82
C PHE A 327 -27.20 18.33 -10.97
N GLU A 328 -27.65 18.29 -12.21
CA GLU A 328 -28.86 17.61 -12.67
C GLU A 328 -28.52 16.78 -13.92
N PHE A 329 -29.12 15.61 -14.07
CA PHE A 329 -28.85 14.72 -15.21
C PHE A 329 -29.21 15.33 -16.57
N GLU A 330 -30.12 16.31 -16.59
CA GLU A 330 -30.49 17.06 -17.81
C GLU A 330 -29.35 17.94 -18.34
N ASP A 331 -28.39 18.29 -17.49
CA ASP A 331 -27.21 19.05 -17.87
C ASP A 331 -26.02 18.15 -18.20
N PHE A 332 -26.15 16.82 -18.05
CA PHE A 332 -25.12 15.83 -18.33
C PHE A 332 -25.27 15.24 -19.73
N GLU A 333 -24.21 15.33 -20.52
CA GLU A 333 -24.16 14.76 -21.86
C GLU A 333 -22.99 13.79 -21.96
N LEU A 334 -23.30 12.51 -22.20
CA LEU A 334 -22.28 11.49 -22.50
C LEU A 334 -21.88 11.59 -23.97
N ALA A 335 -20.58 11.49 -24.26
CA ALA A 335 -20.05 11.65 -25.61
C ALA A 335 -20.53 10.55 -26.56
N ASP A 336 -20.95 10.98 -27.75
CA ASP A 336 -21.01 10.11 -28.93
C ASP A 336 -19.65 10.12 -29.64
N LYS A 337 -19.05 8.94 -29.80
CA LYS A 337 -17.73 8.77 -30.38
C LYS A 337 -17.61 9.36 -31.78
N GLU A 338 -18.59 9.11 -32.65
CA GLU A 338 -18.53 9.57 -34.04
C GLU A 338 -18.66 11.08 -34.11
N VAL A 339 -19.50 11.68 -33.26
CA VAL A 339 -19.64 13.14 -33.14
C VAL A 339 -18.33 13.77 -32.65
N LEU A 340 -17.68 13.20 -31.62
CA LEU A 340 -16.41 13.72 -31.14
C LEU A 340 -15.29 13.58 -32.17
N LEU A 341 -15.21 12.45 -32.89
CA LEU A 341 -14.21 12.25 -33.94
C LEU A 341 -14.39 13.22 -35.11
N GLN A 342 -15.63 13.57 -35.45
CA GLN A 342 -15.92 14.58 -36.48
C GLN A 342 -15.52 15.99 -36.05
N ASN A 343 -15.83 16.37 -34.80
CA ASN A 343 -15.57 17.71 -34.29
C ASN A 343 -14.11 17.94 -33.86
N TYR A 344 -13.44 16.88 -33.37
CA TYR A 344 -12.09 16.95 -32.81
C TYR A 344 -11.16 15.85 -33.38
N PRO A 345 -10.97 15.78 -34.71
CA PRO A 345 -10.22 14.70 -35.35
C PRO A 345 -8.75 14.64 -34.93
N ALA A 346 -8.18 15.75 -34.47
CA ALA A 346 -6.82 15.81 -33.94
C ALA A 346 -6.62 14.98 -32.66
N HIS A 347 -7.70 14.69 -31.92
CA HIS A 347 -7.67 14.02 -30.61
C HIS A 347 -8.19 12.58 -30.67
N LYS A 348 -8.13 11.95 -31.85
CA LYS A 348 -8.68 10.59 -32.10
C LYS A 348 -8.25 9.54 -31.07
N ASP A 349 -6.99 9.56 -30.65
CA ASP A 349 -6.44 8.50 -29.78
C ASP A 349 -7.06 8.56 -28.39
N ILE A 350 -7.25 9.77 -27.83
CA ILE A 350 -7.92 9.91 -26.53
C ILE A 350 -9.42 9.65 -26.63
N ILE A 351 -10.06 10.08 -27.73
CA ILE A 351 -11.48 9.81 -27.97
C ILE A 351 -11.73 8.31 -28.02
N HIS A 352 -10.90 7.54 -28.74
CA HIS A 352 -11.00 6.08 -28.80
C HIS A 352 -10.85 5.40 -27.44
N ARG A 353 -10.04 5.94 -26.53
CA ARG A 353 -9.83 5.34 -25.21
C ARG A 353 -10.98 5.63 -24.24
N LEU A 354 -11.63 6.78 -24.37
CA LEU A 354 -12.64 7.25 -23.41
C LEU A 354 -14.08 7.26 -23.98
N THR A 355 -14.36 6.54 -25.07
CA THR A 355 -15.73 6.39 -25.63
C THR A 355 -16.09 4.94 -25.92
#